data_AF-A0A6A3RCC1-F1
#
_entry.id   AF-A0A6A3RCC1-F1
#
_cell.length_a   1.000
_cell.length_b   1.000
_cell.length_c   1.000
_cell.angle_alpha   90.00
_cell.angle_beta   90.00
_cell.angle_gamma   90.00
#
_symmetry.space_group_name_H-M   'P 1'
#
loop_
_entity.id
_entity.type
_entity.pdbx_description
1 polymer ?
#
loop_
_entity_poly.entity_id
_entity_poly.type
_entity_poly.pdbx_seq_one_letter_code
_entity_poly.pdbx_strand_id
1 'polypeptide(L)'
;MPRKIKHVGNLTFQHKKKICEWRAAHPSLTQRDLAQKALRDLALAKAPTQGTISNILKEGKRFLLVTEAELQHRRSATVAHPAVDDALANWVHQRQARRISLSGDLLKAKARRLEG
;
A
#
# COMPACT_ATOMS: atom_id res chain seq x y z
N MET A 1 2.44 29.92 -8.16
CA MET A 1 2.21 28.49 -8.46
C MET A 1 2.52 27.66 -7.21
N PRO A 2 1.63 26.77 -6.75
CA PRO A 2 1.92 25.92 -5.60
C PRO A 2 3.03 24.92 -5.94
N ARG A 3 4.08 24.85 -5.10
CA ARG A 3 5.15 23.85 -5.24
C ARG A 3 4.55 22.46 -5.00
N LYS A 4 4.57 21.59 -6.02
CA LYS A 4 4.24 20.17 -5.84
C LYS A 4 5.20 19.57 -4.81
N ILE A 5 4.68 19.15 -3.65
CA ILE A 5 5.46 18.48 -2.62
C ILE A 5 5.98 17.17 -3.23
N LYS A 6 7.31 17.02 -3.28
CA LYS A 6 7.92 15.81 -3.84
C LYS A 6 7.70 14.64 -2.89
N HIS A 7 7.26 13.50 -3.44
CA HIS A 7 7.06 12.29 -2.64
C HIS A 7 8.40 11.66 -2.26
N VAL A 8 8.60 11.42 -0.96
CA VAL A 8 9.78 10.76 -0.39
C VAL A 8 9.33 9.43 0.23
N GLY A 9 10.00 8.33 -0.14
CA GLY A 9 9.77 6.98 0.40
C GLY A 9 9.16 5.99 -0.60
N ASN A 10 8.63 4.88 -0.08
CA ASN A 10 8.09 3.78 -0.91
C ASN A 10 6.90 4.23 -1.77
N LEU A 11 6.87 3.76 -3.02
CA LEU A 11 5.75 3.98 -3.94
C LEU A 11 4.44 3.41 -3.36
N THR A 12 3.36 4.19 -3.47
CA THR A 12 2.00 3.72 -3.17
C THR A 12 1.55 2.70 -4.21
N PHE A 13 0.50 1.93 -3.92
CA PHE A 13 -0.08 1.01 -4.88
C PHE A 13 -0.68 1.77 -6.07
N GLN A 14 -1.20 2.98 -5.87
CA GLN A 14 -1.60 3.87 -6.95
C GLN A 14 -0.46 4.18 -7.92
N HIS A 15 0.74 4.51 -7.40
CA HIS A 15 1.90 4.74 -8.24
C HIS A 15 2.30 3.49 -9.03
N LYS A 16 2.29 2.32 -8.38
CA LYS A 16 2.64 1.04 -8.99
C LYS A 16 1.62 0.64 -10.07
N LYS A 17 0.33 0.85 -9.82
CA LYS A 17 -0.78 0.64 -10.76
C LYS A 17 -0.59 1.49 -12.02
N LYS A 18 -0.33 2.80 -11.87
CA LYS A 18 -0.05 3.69 -13.01
C LYS A 18 1.14 3.23 -13.85
N ILE A 19 2.22 2.77 -13.22
CA ILE A 19 3.39 2.24 -13.95
C ILE A 19 3.01 1.01 -14.78
N CYS A 20 2.17 0.12 -14.24
CA CYS A 20 1.68 -1.06 -14.97
C CYS A 20 0.75 -0.66 -16.13
N GLU A 21 -0.16 0.29 -15.91
CA GLU A 21 -1.04 0.83 -16.96
C GLU A 21 -0.24 1.46 -18.10
N TRP A 22 0.82 2.22 -17.80
CA TRP A 22 1.70 2.78 -18.84
C TRP A 22 2.42 1.72 -19.64
N ARG A 23 2.90 0.66 -18.99
CA ARG A 23 3.53 -0.48 -19.68
C ARG A 23 2.54 -1.23 -20.56
N ALA A 24 1.30 -1.39 -20.12
CA ALA A 24 0.25 -2.02 -20.92
C ALA A 24 -0.13 -1.17 -22.14
N ALA A 25 -0.25 0.15 -21.96
CA ALA A 25 -0.57 1.08 -23.05
C ALA A 25 0.59 1.28 -24.04
N HIS A 26 1.84 1.16 -23.58
CA HIS A 26 3.04 1.38 -24.41
C HIS A 26 4.08 0.29 -24.15
N PRO A 27 3.92 -0.91 -24.74
CA PRO A 27 4.83 -2.05 -24.50
C PRO A 27 6.30 -1.79 -24.90
N SER A 28 6.53 -0.84 -25.80
CA SER A 28 7.86 -0.42 -26.26
C SER A 28 8.64 0.41 -25.24
N LEU A 29 7.99 0.97 -24.21
CA LEU A 29 8.68 1.73 -23.17
C LEU A 29 9.62 0.84 -22.39
N THR A 30 10.90 1.24 -22.34
CA THR A 30 11.89 0.56 -21.52
C THR A 30 11.63 0.79 -20.04
N GLN A 31 12.21 -0.04 -19.18
CA GLN A 31 12.10 0.16 -17.73
C GLN A 31 12.73 1.48 -17.28
N ARG A 32 13.76 1.96 -18.00
CA ARG A 32 14.36 3.28 -17.78
C ARG A 32 13.38 4.39 -18.12
N ASP A 33 12.67 4.28 -19.23
CA ASP A 33 11.68 5.28 -19.65
C ASP A 33 10.51 5.33 -18.67
N LEU A 34 10.04 4.18 -18.19
CA LEU A 34 9.02 4.09 -17.15
C LEU A 34 9.48 4.73 -15.83
N ALA A 35 10.73 4.54 -15.42
CA ALA A 35 11.28 5.19 -14.23
C ALA A 35 11.31 6.72 -14.37
N GLN A 36 11.73 7.23 -15.54
CA GLN A 36 11.77 8.67 -15.81
C GLN A 36 10.36 9.27 -15.96
N LYS A 37 9.42 8.52 -16.52
CA LYS A 37 8.00 8.90 -16.56
C LYS A 37 7.41 8.94 -15.14
N ALA A 38 7.69 7.94 -14.32
CA ALA A 38 7.27 7.91 -12.92
C ALA A 38 7.81 9.09 -12.11
N LEU A 39 9.09 9.45 -12.28
CA LEU A 39 9.67 10.62 -11.63
C LEU A 39 8.89 11.91 -11.93
N ARG A 40 8.58 12.14 -13.21
CA ARG A 40 7.92 13.37 -13.69
C ARG A 40 6.44 13.40 -13.34
N ASP A 41 5.71 12.33 -13.69
CA ASP A 41 4.24 12.31 -13.66
C ASP A 41 3.69 12.04 -12.25
N LEU A 42 4.48 11.39 -11.38
CA LEU A 42 4.10 11.09 -10.00
C LEU A 42 4.78 12.01 -8.97
N ALA A 43 5.47 13.06 -9.43
CA ALA A 43 6.15 14.04 -8.59
C ALA A 43 7.06 13.40 -7.51
N LEU A 44 7.83 12.38 -7.89
CA LEU A 44 8.73 11.69 -6.97
C LEU A 44 9.98 12.53 -6.70
N ALA A 45 10.60 12.35 -5.53
CA ALA A 45 11.89 12.99 -5.25
C ALA A 45 13.05 12.40 -6.06
N LYS A 46 12.98 11.10 -6.40
CA LYS A 46 13.99 10.34 -7.13
C LYS A 46 13.33 9.33 -8.06
N ALA A 47 13.95 9.08 -9.22
CA ALA A 47 13.49 8.04 -10.14
C ALA A 47 13.59 6.65 -9.46
N PRO A 48 12.56 5.79 -9.62
CA PRO A 48 12.65 4.40 -9.20
C PRO A 48 13.83 3.70 -9.87
N THR A 49 14.49 2.80 -9.16
CA THR A 49 15.57 1.98 -9.75
C THR A 49 15.00 1.00 -10.77
N GLN A 50 15.83 0.51 -11.69
CA GLN A 50 15.43 -0.51 -12.66
C GLN A 50 14.86 -1.76 -11.95
N GLY A 51 15.50 -2.22 -10.88
CA GLY A 51 14.99 -3.35 -10.07
C GLY A 51 13.61 -3.07 -9.45
N THR A 52 13.34 -1.82 -9.03
CA THR A 52 12.02 -1.43 -8.53
C THR A 52 10.96 -1.54 -9.63
N ILE A 53 11.24 -1.00 -10.83
CA ILE A 53 10.33 -1.11 -11.98
C ILE A 53 10.12 -2.58 -12.35
N SER A 54 11.19 -3.38 -12.42
CA SER A 54 11.12 -4.81 -12.72
C SER A 54 10.18 -5.55 -11.75
N ASN A 55 10.35 -5.34 -10.44
CA ASN A 55 9.50 -5.96 -9.41
C ASN A 55 8.03 -5.54 -9.54
N ILE A 56 7.78 -4.24 -9.80
CA ILE A 56 6.42 -3.72 -10.02
C ILE A 56 5.76 -4.42 -11.22
N LEU A 57 6.48 -4.54 -12.34
CA LEU A 57 5.96 -5.16 -13.55
C LEU A 57 5.75 -6.67 -13.38
N LYS A 58 6.64 -7.37 -12.65
CA LYS A 58 6.51 -8.79 -12.33
C LYS A 58 5.23 -9.07 -11.52
N GLU A 59 4.90 -8.20 -10.58
CA GLU A 59 3.66 -8.23 -9.80
C GLU A 59 2.50 -7.46 -10.46
N GLY A 60 2.59 -7.13 -11.76
CA GLY A 60 1.69 -6.17 -12.39
C GLY A 60 0.20 -6.53 -12.32
N LYS A 61 -0.13 -7.83 -12.45
CA LYS A 61 -1.52 -8.32 -12.30
C LYS A 61 -2.13 -7.92 -10.95
N ARG A 62 -1.34 -7.97 -9.87
CA ARG A 62 -1.77 -7.58 -8.53
C ARG A 62 -2.10 -6.09 -8.47
N PHE A 63 -1.20 -5.24 -8.97
CA PHE A 63 -1.37 -3.79 -8.90
C PHE A 63 -2.52 -3.25 -9.76
N LEU A 64 -2.80 -3.91 -10.88
CA LEU A 64 -3.95 -3.57 -11.73
C LEU A 64 -5.30 -3.84 -11.03
N LEU A 65 -5.35 -4.86 -10.16
CA LEU A 65 -6.55 -5.27 -9.42
C LEU A 65 -6.72 -4.60 -8.05
N VAL A 66 -5.82 -3.69 -7.66
CA VAL A 66 -5.89 -2.96 -6.39
C VAL A 66 -7.18 -2.16 -6.29
N THR A 67 -7.87 -2.28 -5.15
CA THR A 67 -9.11 -1.56 -4.83
C THR A 67 -8.83 -0.11 -4.41
N GLU A 68 -9.86 0.75 -4.44
CA GLU A 68 -9.72 2.16 -4.04
C GLU A 68 -9.19 2.31 -2.60
N ALA A 69 -9.66 1.45 -1.69
CA ALA A 69 -9.23 1.44 -0.28
C ALA A 69 -7.72 1.17 -0.12
N GLU A 70 -7.12 0.44 -1.05
CA GLU A 70 -5.72 0.01 -0.98
C GLU A 70 -4.76 0.94 -1.72
N LEU A 71 -5.26 1.90 -2.52
CA LEU A 71 -4.42 2.74 -3.39
C LEU A 71 -3.33 3.50 -2.63
N GLN A 72 -3.64 3.95 -1.42
CA GLN A 72 -2.70 4.70 -0.56
C GLN A 72 -1.71 3.79 0.20
N HIS A 73 -1.93 2.46 0.20
CA HIS A 73 -0.99 1.53 0.80
C HIS A 73 0.34 1.55 0.07
N ARG A 74 1.44 1.45 0.82
CA ARG A 74 2.82 1.42 0.27
C ARG A 74 3.40 0.01 0.25
N ARG A 75 2.92 -0.84 1.14
CA ARG A 75 3.30 -2.25 1.29
C ARG A 75 2.02 -3.05 1.56
N SER A 76 2.04 -4.31 1.14
CA SER A 76 1.04 -5.25 1.63
C SER A 76 1.30 -5.45 3.12
N ALA A 77 0.30 -5.27 3.96
CA ALA A 77 0.41 -5.66 5.35
C ALA A 77 0.38 -7.19 5.40
N THR A 78 1.46 -7.82 5.85
CA THR A 78 1.42 -9.23 6.22
C THR A 78 1.00 -9.26 7.69
N VAL A 79 -0.28 -9.54 7.95
CA VAL A 79 -0.77 -9.75 9.31
C VAL A 79 -0.31 -11.14 9.75
N ALA A 80 0.49 -11.22 10.81
CA ALA A 80 1.06 -12.49 11.28
C ALA A 80 -0.01 -13.47 11.78
N HIS A 81 -1.08 -12.96 12.39
CA HIS A 81 -2.19 -13.74 12.93
C HIS A 81 -3.55 -13.20 12.42
N PRO A 82 -3.93 -13.46 11.16
CA PRO A 82 -5.15 -12.88 10.56
C PRO A 82 -6.41 -13.20 11.36
N ALA A 83 -6.56 -14.44 11.84
CA ALA A 83 -7.72 -14.85 12.63
C ALA A 83 -7.82 -14.08 13.97
N VAL A 84 -6.68 -13.77 14.59
CA VAL A 84 -6.62 -12.98 15.82
C VAL A 84 -6.98 -11.52 15.53
N ASP A 85 -6.46 -10.98 14.44
CA ASP A 85 -6.74 -9.60 14.00
C ASP A 85 -8.23 -9.41 13.69
N ASP A 86 -8.86 -10.35 12.97
CA ASP A 86 -10.29 -10.35 12.67
C ASP A 86 -11.14 -10.45 13.95
N ALA A 87 -10.80 -11.38 14.86
CA ALA A 87 -11.49 -11.52 16.13
C ALA A 87 -11.34 -10.28 17.01
N LEU A 88 -10.17 -9.65 16.98
CA LEU A 88 -9.89 -8.41 17.72
C LEU A 88 -10.66 -7.23 17.12
N ALA A 89 -10.69 -7.07 15.78
CA ALA A 89 -11.43 -6.03 15.09
C ALA A 89 -12.93 -6.12 15.39
N ASN A 90 -13.51 -7.32 15.32
CA ASN A 90 -14.90 -7.57 15.68
C ASN A 90 -15.19 -7.18 17.14
N TRP A 91 -14.29 -7.53 18.05
CA TRP A 91 -14.43 -7.16 19.45
C TRP A 91 -14.33 -5.65 19.68
N VAL A 92 -13.41 -4.95 18.99
CA VAL A 92 -13.29 -3.49 19.04
C VAL A 92 -14.56 -2.83 18.54
N HIS A 93 -15.13 -3.27 17.42
CA HIS A 93 -16.40 -2.75 16.91
C HIS A 93 -17.54 -2.90 17.92
N GLN A 94 -17.66 -4.05 18.59
CA GLN A 94 -18.67 -4.26 19.63
C GLN A 94 -18.49 -3.31 20.83
N ARG A 95 -17.25 -2.99 21.20
CA ARG A 95 -16.95 -2.09 22.32
C ARG A 95 -17.20 -0.63 21.96
N GLN A 96 -16.84 -0.22 20.75
CA GLN A 96 -17.11 1.12 20.22
C GLN A 96 -18.60 1.38 20.10
N ALA A 97 -19.40 0.38 19.67
CA ALA A 97 -20.86 0.48 19.63
C ALA A 97 -21.46 0.75 21.03
N ARG A 98 -20.79 0.33 22.09
CA ARG A 98 -21.16 0.58 23.50
C ARG A 98 -20.50 1.85 24.08
N ARG A 99 -19.83 2.66 23.24
CA ARG A 99 -19.05 3.85 23.63
C ARG A 99 -18.01 3.59 24.73
N ILE A 100 -17.46 2.37 24.77
CA ILE A 100 -16.38 2.02 25.69
C ILE A 100 -15.05 2.44 25.07
N SER A 101 -14.30 3.30 25.74
CA SER A 101 -12.93 3.62 25.36
C SER A 101 -12.02 2.42 25.63
N LEU A 102 -11.21 2.06 24.63
CA LEU A 102 -10.28 0.96 24.74
C LEU A 102 -8.85 1.50 24.79
N SER A 103 -8.11 1.13 25.83
CA SER A 103 -6.68 1.41 25.90
C SER A 103 -5.88 0.39 25.08
N GLY A 104 -4.68 0.79 24.64
CA GLY A 104 -3.77 -0.12 23.93
C GLY A 104 -3.40 -1.36 24.74
N ASP A 105 -3.29 -1.24 26.06
CA ASP A 105 -2.98 -2.36 26.95
C ASP A 105 -4.13 -3.37 27.02
N LEU A 106 -5.38 -2.88 27.00
CA LEU A 106 -6.56 -3.74 26.95
C LEU A 106 -6.65 -4.49 25.60
N LEU A 107 -6.30 -3.83 24.48
CA LEU A 107 -6.19 -4.49 23.18
C LEU A 107 -5.14 -5.60 23.19
N LYS A 108 -3.94 -5.32 23.69
CA LYS A 108 -2.85 -6.31 23.80
C LYS A 108 -3.25 -7.50 24.70
N ALA A 109 -3.94 -7.23 25.81
CA ALA A 109 -4.43 -8.28 26.70
C ALA A 109 -5.50 -9.15 26.01
N LYS A 110 -6.40 -8.54 25.21
CA LYS A 110 -7.41 -9.28 24.45
C LYS A 110 -6.79 -10.09 23.31
N ALA A 111 -5.82 -9.53 22.58
CA ALA A 111 -5.10 -10.21 21.50
C ALA A 111 -4.39 -11.47 22.01
N ARG A 112 -3.64 -11.38 23.12
CA ARG A 112 -2.98 -12.56 23.73
C ARG A 112 -3.95 -13.68 24.14
N ARG A 113 -5.17 -13.32 24.58
CA ARG A 113 -6.22 -14.30 24.91
C ARG A 113 -6.84 -14.94 23.67
N LEU A 114 -6.77 -14.28 22.51
CA LEU A 114 -7.25 -14.81 21.23
C LEU A 114 -6.17 -15.64 20.53
N GLU A 115 -4.89 -15.36 20.79
CA GLU A 115 -3.74 -16.14 20.29
C GLU A 115 -3.63 -17.53 20.94
N GLY A 116 -4.07 -17.68 22.20
CA GLY A 116 -4.35 -18.97 22.86
C GLY A 116 -3.18 -19.94 22.90
#